data_AF-A0A0C9TGQ4-F1
#
_entry.id   AF-A0A0C9TGQ4-F1
#
_cell.length_a   1.000
_cell.length_b   1.000
_cell.length_c   1.000
_cell.angle_alpha   90.00
_cell.angle_beta   90.00
_cell.angle_gamma   90.00
#
_symmetry.space_group_name_H-M   'P 1'
#
loop_
_entity.id
_entity.type
_entity.pdbx_description
1 polymer ?
#
loop_
_entity_poly.entity_id
_entity_poly.type
_entity_poly.pdbx_seq_one_letter_code
_entity_poly.pdbx_strand_id
1 'polypeptide(L)'
;MAQCEAFLVAFGLLPKGGSFFTPQPRREAPLFIVAWIMHSCDSITLKGTPKPAIFERGTYGHAQKMRAAMTYAFGRLHGLGDMPWHQSEVGDGEMRGNPSVSVAVSSYMCSLRRRKVQSGEVAMSARAITSDILCKIYHHNHLEVNWAVQSYRPGIRRPLPDHAQEHSAPDQWGGGRAR
;
A
#
# COMPACT_ATOMS: atom_id res chain seq x y z
N MET A 1 -12.18 6.93 4.40
CA MET A 1 -12.57 8.17 3.69
C MET A 1 -12.70 9.32 4.68
N ALA A 2 -13.64 9.24 5.64
CA ALA A 2 -13.84 10.27 6.68
C ALA A 2 -12.56 10.69 7.46
N GLN A 3 -11.65 9.75 7.76
CA GLN A 3 -10.38 10.07 8.41
C GLN A 3 -9.48 11.01 7.59
N CYS A 4 -9.49 10.89 6.26
CA CYS A 4 -8.71 11.78 5.39
C CYS A 4 -9.31 13.17 5.38
N GLU A 5 -10.63 13.29 5.20
CA GLU A 5 -11.30 14.59 5.22
C GLU A 5 -11.18 15.28 6.58
N ALA A 6 -11.34 14.54 7.68
CA ALA A 6 -11.11 15.06 9.02
C ALA A 6 -9.68 15.60 9.18
N PHE A 7 -8.67 14.88 8.67
CA PHE A 7 -7.30 15.37 8.61
C PHE A 7 -7.17 16.65 7.77
N LEU A 8 -7.72 16.67 6.55
CA LEU A 8 -7.59 17.83 5.66
C LEU A 8 -8.26 19.08 6.25
N VAL A 9 -9.40 18.93 6.92
CA VAL A 9 -10.08 20.03 7.62
C VAL A 9 -9.27 20.47 8.85
N ALA A 10 -8.75 19.53 9.65
CA ALA A 10 -7.95 19.85 10.84
C ALA A 10 -6.67 20.61 10.51
N PHE A 11 -6.06 20.32 9.35
CA PHE A 11 -4.85 21.01 8.87
C PHE A 11 -5.15 22.23 7.99
N GLY A 12 -6.41 22.62 7.83
CA GLY A 12 -6.82 23.79 7.04
C GLY A 12 -6.60 23.65 5.52
N LEU A 13 -6.39 22.43 5.03
CA LEU A 13 -6.21 22.14 3.60
C LEU A 13 -7.55 22.03 2.87
N LEU A 14 -8.63 21.73 3.61
CA LEU A 14 -10.00 21.69 3.12
C LEU A 14 -10.88 22.60 4.01
N PRO A 15 -11.78 23.41 3.44
CA PRO A 15 -12.70 24.21 4.24
C PRO A 15 -13.63 23.31 5.08
N LYS A 16 -14.11 23.82 6.21
CA LYS A 16 -15.10 23.12 7.04
C LYS A 16 -16.35 22.81 6.21
N GLY A 17 -16.76 21.54 6.22
CA GLY A 17 -17.88 21.06 5.40
C GLY A 17 -17.56 20.84 3.91
N GLY A 18 -16.32 21.08 3.47
CA GLY A 18 -15.89 20.72 2.13
C GLY A 18 -15.80 19.21 1.95
N SER A 19 -16.14 18.73 0.75
CA SER A 19 -15.90 17.34 0.35
C SER A 19 -14.58 17.25 -0.42
N PHE A 20 -13.72 16.32 -0.02
CA PHE A 20 -12.52 15.98 -0.77
C PHE A 20 -12.82 14.95 -1.87
N PHE A 21 -13.75 14.04 -1.57
CA PHE A 21 -14.16 12.98 -2.46
C PHE A 21 -15.33 13.45 -3.33
N THR A 22 -15.00 13.93 -4.52
CA THR A 22 -15.95 14.52 -5.48
C THR A 22 -15.60 14.11 -6.91
N PRO A 23 -16.59 14.06 -7.83
CA PRO A 23 -16.34 13.86 -9.27
C PRO A 23 -15.47 14.94 -9.91
N GLN A 24 -15.27 16.09 -9.26
CA GLN A 24 -14.40 17.17 -9.74
C GLN A 24 -13.42 17.57 -8.64
N PRO A 25 -12.35 16.78 -8.41
CA PRO A 25 -11.38 17.06 -7.36
C PRO A 25 -10.60 18.34 -7.64
N ARG A 26 -10.17 19.01 -6.57
CA ARG A 26 -9.28 20.18 -6.67
C ARG A 26 -7.96 19.79 -7.34
N ARG A 27 -7.30 20.75 -7.98
CA ARG A 27 -6.00 20.55 -8.65
C ARG A 27 -4.94 19.98 -7.70
N GLU A 28 -4.98 20.39 -6.44
CA GLU A 28 -4.06 19.98 -5.38
C GLU A 28 -4.39 18.61 -4.77
N ALA A 29 -5.44 17.91 -5.24
CA ALA A 29 -5.86 16.63 -4.66
C ALA A 29 -4.73 15.58 -4.53
N PRO A 30 -3.79 15.44 -5.49
CA PRO A 30 -2.60 14.61 -5.29
C PRO A 30 -1.77 14.98 -4.06
N LEU A 31 -1.57 16.27 -3.82
CA LEU A 31 -0.78 16.79 -2.70
C LEU A 31 -1.48 16.56 -1.37
N PHE A 32 -2.82 16.62 -1.35
CA PHE A 32 -3.61 16.28 -0.16
C PHE A 32 -3.52 14.80 0.19
N ILE A 33 -3.53 13.91 -0.80
CA ILE A 33 -3.26 12.48 -0.60
C ILE A 33 -1.86 12.28 -0.02
N VAL A 34 -0.85 12.92 -0.60
CA VAL A 34 0.53 12.87 -0.10
C VAL A 34 0.62 13.39 1.32
N ALA A 35 0.00 14.52 1.64
CA ALA A 35 0.00 15.11 2.98
C ALA A 35 -0.61 14.15 4.01
N TRP A 36 -1.72 13.48 3.66
CA TRP A 36 -2.35 12.52 4.56
C TRP A 36 -1.49 11.28 4.80
N ILE A 37 -0.89 10.72 3.74
CA ILE A 37 0.05 9.60 3.86
C ILE A 37 1.29 10.02 4.66
N MET A 38 1.82 11.21 4.41
CA MET A 38 2.99 11.75 5.11
C MET A 38 2.72 11.90 6.60
N HIS A 39 1.58 12.50 6.94
CA HIS A 39 1.17 12.67 8.33
C HIS A 39 1.04 11.33 9.06
N SER A 40 0.53 10.29 8.39
CA SER A 40 0.25 8.99 9.04
C SER A 40 1.46 8.06 9.07
N CYS A 41 2.29 8.06 8.02
CA CYS A 41 3.29 7.01 7.81
C CYS A 41 4.73 7.51 7.83
N ASP A 42 4.99 8.79 7.56
CA ASP A 42 6.35 9.28 7.36
C ASP A 42 7.03 9.67 8.68
N SER A 43 8.36 9.66 8.64
CA SER A 43 9.23 10.16 9.72
C SER A 43 9.44 11.66 9.66
N ILE A 44 8.91 12.34 8.64
CA ILE A 44 8.91 13.79 8.49
C ILE A 44 7.50 14.36 8.68
N THR A 45 7.42 15.58 9.19
CA THR A 45 6.18 16.34 9.29
C THR A 45 5.87 17.05 7.98
N LEU A 46 4.65 17.61 7.84
CA LEU A 46 4.28 18.44 6.70
C LEU A 46 5.15 19.69 6.53
N LYS A 47 5.83 20.13 7.60
CA LYS A 47 6.78 21.25 7.58
C LYS A 47 8.20 20.81 7.19
N GLY A 48 8.40 19.53 6.87
CA GLY A 48 9.71 18.96 6.55
C GLY A 48 10.61 18.68 7.75
N THR A 49 10.13 18.89 8.98
CA THR A 49 10.92 18.60 10.19
C THR A 49 10.82 17.13 10.59
N PRO A 50 11.82 16.56 11.28
CA PRO A 50 11.73 15.21 11.82
C PRO A 50 10.55 15.08 12.78
N LYS A 51 9.76 14.02 12.63
CA LYS A 51 8.67 13.68 13.54
C LYS A 51 9.25 13.03 14.80
N PRO A 52 8.87 13.47 16.02
CA PRO A 52 9.36 12.90 17.27
C PRO A 52 9.11 11.40 17.37
N ALA A 53 9.99 10.68 18.08
CA ALA A 53 9.93 9.22 18.20
C ALA A 53 8.69 8.70 18.96
N ILE A 54 8.09 9.56 19.78
CA ILE A 54 6.86 9.26 20.54
C ILE A 54 5.63 9.07 19.65
N PHE A 55 5.64 9.59 18.41
CA PHE A 55 4.50 9.45 17.52
C PHE A 55 4.58 8.13 16.75
N GLU A 56 3.47 7.40 16.75
CA GLU A 56 3.32 6.21 15.93
C GLU A 56 3.45 6.55 14.44
N ARG A 57 4.10 5.66 13.70
CA ARG A 57 4.36 5.81 12.26
C ARG A 57 3.87 4.57 11.55
N GLY A 58 2.83 4.72 10.73
CA GLY A 58 2.33 3.64 9.89
C GLY A 58 3.43 3.06 9.00
N THR A 59 3.37 1.75 8.74
CA THR A 59 4.30 1.04 7.84
C THR A 59 4.11 1.46 6.39
N TYR A 60 5.05 1.12 5.52
CA TYR A 60 4.86 1.25 4.07
C TYR A 60 3.62 0.50 3.59
N GLY A 61 3.34 -0.67 4.16
CA GLY A 61 2.11 -1.42 3.87
C GLY A 61 0.84 -0.66 4.26
N HIS A 62 0.86 0.10 5.35
CA HIS A 62 -0.24 0.99 5.71
C HIS A 62 -0.42 2.12 4.68
N ALA A 63 0.68 2.75 4.25
CA ALA A 63 0.66 3.76 3.20
C ALA A 63 0.10 3.22 1.87
N GLN A 64 0.45 1.98 1.49
CA GLN A 64 -0.10 1.32 0.30
C GLN A 64 -1.62 1.15 0.40
N LYS A 65 -2.14 0.75 1.57
CA LYS A 65 -3.59 0.63 1.81
C LYS A 65 -4.28 2.00 1.72
N MET A 66 -3.67 3.04 2.28
CA MET A 66 -4.20 4.42 2.17
C MET A 66 -4.30 4.87 0.71
N ARG A 67 -3.23 4.67 -0.08
CA ARG A 67 -3.23 4.98 -1.52
C ARG A 67 -4.26 4.15 -2.28
N ALA A 68 -4.33 2.85 -2.03
CA ALA A 68 -5.30 1.97 -2.70
C ALA A 68 -6.74 2.39 -2.41
N ALA A 69 -7.04 2.80 -1.17
CA ALA A 69 -8.35 3.34 -0.81
C ALA A 69 -8.66 4.63 -1.59
N MET A 70 -7.69 5.52 -1.78
CA MET A 70 -7.85 6.73 -2.61
C MET A 70 -8.09 6.38 -4.08
N THR A 71 -7.33 5.44 -4.64
CA THR A 71 -7.50 4.99 -6.02
C THR A 71 -8.91 4.43 -6.23
N TYR A 72 -9.37 3.56 -5.32
CA TYR A 72 -10.72 3.01 -5.38
C TYR A 72 -11.80 4.09 -5.26
N ALA A 73 -11.65 5.01 -4.30
CA ALA A 73 -12.62 6.07 -4.08
C ALA A 73 -12.79 6.95 -5.33
N PHE A 74 -11.70 7.53 -5.82
CA PHE A 74 -11.74 8.39 -7.00
C PHE A 74 -12.13 7.62 -8.26
N GLY A 75 -11.57 6.42 -8.46
CA GLY A 75 -11.77 5.64 -9.67
C GLY A 75 -13.17 5.04 -9.74
N ARG A 76 -13.60 4.33 -8.69
CA ARG A 76 -14.85 3.55 -8.68
C ARG A 76 -16.03 4.33 -8.13
N LEU A 77 -15.87 5.05 -7.01
CA LEU A 77 -17.01 5.74 -6.37
C LEU A 77 -17.32 7.08 -7.04
N HIS A 78 -16.30 7.79 -7.55
CA HIS A 78 -16.47 9.07 -8.23
C HIS A 78 -16.31 9.01 -9.75
N GLY A 79 -16.12 7.82 -10.32
CA GLY A 79 -16.15 7.60 -11.76
C GLY A 79 -14.97 8.21 -12.53
N LEU A 80 -13.85 8.52 -11.87
CA LEU A 80 -12.67 9.11 -12.52
C LEU A 80 -11.78 8.07 -13.21
N GLY A 81 -12.09 6.79 -13.03
CA GLY A 81 -11.34 5.67 -13.59
C GLY A 81 -9.87 5.61 -13.11
N ASP A 82 -9.02 5.09 -14.00
CA ASP A 82 -7.59 4.87 -13.74
C ASP A 82 -6.68 5.77 -14.58
N MET A 83 -7.26 6.75 -15.29
CA MET A 83 -6.49 7.70 -16.09
C MET A 83 -5.54 8.51 -15.20
N PRO A 84 -4.29 8.74 -15.64
CA PRO A 84 -3.36 9.60 -14.90
C PRO A 84 -3.96 10.99 -14.68
N TRP A 85 -3.72 11.57 -13.50
CA TRP A 85 -4.12 12.93 -13.18
C TRP A 85 -3.40 13.93 -14.10
N HIS A 86 -4.13 14.65 -14.93
CA HIS A 86 -3.59 15.60 -15.90
C HIS A 86 -4.53 16.81 -16.07
N GLN A 87 -3.99 17.89 -16.62
CA GLN A 87 -4.80 19.03 -17.03
C GLN A 87 -5.33 18.77 -18.44
N SER A 88 -6.63 18.94 -18.66
CA SER A 88 -7.24 18.79 -19.98
C SER A 88 -6.69 19.87 -20.92
N GLU A 89 -6.25 19.48 -22.11
CA GLU A 89 -5.84 20.40 -23.18
C GLU A 89 -7.06 21.07 -23.83
N VAL A 90 -8.23 20.45 -23.70
CA VAL A 90 -9.50 20.94 -24.25
C VAL A 90 -10.34 21.52 -23.10
N GLY A 91 -10.54 22.83 -23.09
CA GLY A 91 -11.32 23.58 -22.10
C GLY A 91 -10.49 24.47 -21.16
N ASP A 92 -11.15 25.06 -20.14
CA ASP A 92 -10.61 26.05 -19.17
C ASP A 92 -9.54 25.49 -18.19
N GLY A 93 -8.76 24.49 -18.61
CA GLY A 93 -7.69 23.92 -17.79
C GLY A 93 -8.20 23.06 -16.63
N GLU A 94 -9.38 22.45 -16.77
CA GLU A 94 -9.92 21.50 -15.81
C GLU A 94 -9.00 20.30 -15.61
N MET A 95 -8.93 19.82 -14.37
CA MET A 95 -8.15 18.62 -14.04
C MET A 95 -8.98 17.36 -14.23
N ARG A 96 -8.40 16.35 -14.89
CA ARG A 96 -9.03 15.07 -15.19
C ARG A 96 -8.17 13.88 -14.75
N GLY A 97 -8.82 12.74 -14.58
CA GLY A 97 -8.21 11.48 -14.17
C GLY A 97 -8.27 11.24 -12.66
N ASN A 98 -7.51 10.28 -12.17
CA ASN A 98 -7.51 9.88 -10.76
C ASN A 98 -6.32 10.52 -10.01
N PRO A 99 -6.57 11.37 -9.00
CA PRO A 99 -5.52 12.02 -8.22
C PRO A 99 -4.51 11.04 -7.58
N SER A 100 -4.94 9.84 -7.20
CA SER A 100 -4.11 8.80 -6.57
C SER A 100 -3.12 8.12 -7.55
N VAL A 101 -3.40 8.24 -8.85
CA VAL A 101 -2.57 7.70 -9.94
C VAL A 101 -1.59 8.76 -10.49
N SER A 102 -1.63 9.98 -9.94
CA SER A 102 -0.71 11.05 -10.32
C SER A 102 0.78 10.70 -10.15
N VAL A 103 1.62 11.39 -10.91
CA VAL A 103 3.08 11.33 -10.79
C VAL A 103 3.52 11.77 -9.38
N ALA A 104 2.90 12.80 -8.80
CA ALA A 104 3.22 13.30 -7.48
C ALA A 104 3.05 12.22 -6.39
N VAL A 105 1.90 11.53 -6.37
CA VAL A 105 1.64 10.45 -5.40
C VAL A 105 2.59 9.26 -5.63
N SER A 106 2.82 8.89 -6.89
CA SER A 106 3.72 7.78 -7.23
C SER A 106 5.17 8.04 -6.81
N SER A 107 5.71 9.21 -7.16
CA SER A 107 7.06 9.64 -6.78
C SER A 107 7.23 9.74 -5.26
N TYR A 108 6.22 10.23 -4.57
CA TYR A 108 6.21 10.28 -3.11
C TYR A 108 6.24 8.86 -2.51
N MET A 109 5.41 7.94 -2.99
CA MET A 109 5.40 6.54 -2.51
C MET A 109 6.73 5.82 -2.73
N CYS A 110 7.41 6.07 -3.86
CA CYS A 110 8.76 5.53 -4.10
C CYS A 110 9.77 6.07 -3.08
N SER A 111 9.73 7.37 -2.81
CA SER A 111 10.61 8.01 -1.83
C SER A 111 10.32 7.54 -0.39
N LEU A 112 9.04 7.41 -0.04
CA LEU A 112 8.61 6.89 1.25
C LEU A 112 9.13 5.46 1.46
N ARG A 113 9.02 4.60 0.45
CA ARG A 113 9.55 3.23 0.51
C ARG A 113 11.04 3.21 0.85
N ARG A 114 11.84 4.06 0.20
CA ARG A 114 13.28 4.15 0.45
C ARG A 114 13.58 4.59 1.88
N ARG A 115 12.88 5.62 2.39
CA ARG A 115 13.02 6.07 3.78
C ARG A 115 12.65 4.98 4.78
N LYS A 116 11.57 4.23 4.51
CA LYS A 116 11.14 3.12 5.36
C LYS A 116 12.19 2.02 5.42
N VAL A 117 12.74 1.61 4.28
CA VAL A 117 13.83 0.63 4.22
C VAL A 117 15.07 1.13 4.97
N GLN A 118 15.45 2.39 4.80
CA GLN A 118 16.56 3.01 5.53
C GLN A 118 16.32 3.02 7.05
N SER A 119 15.07 3.18 7.50
CA SER A 119 14.70 3.07 8.91
C SER A 119 14.60 1.63 9.44
N GLY A 120 14.99 0.63 8.64
CA GLY A 120 14.97 -0.78 9.03
C GLY A 120 13.64 -1.50 8.77
N GLU A 121 12.69 -0.88 8.06
CA GLU A 121 11.47 -1.57 7.64
C GLU A 121 11.81 -2.57 6.52
N VAL A 122 11.79 -3.86 6.85
CA VAL A 122 12.06 -4.93 5.89
C VAL A 122 10.74 -5.37 5.24
N ALA A 123 10.77 -5.64 3.94
CA ALA A 123 9.62 -6.19 3.23
C ALA A 123 9.16 -7.49 3.91
N MET A 124 7.87 -7.59 4.23
CA MET A 124 7.29 -8.75 4.91
C MET A 124 7.55 -10.06 4.14
N SER A 125 7.52 -10.02 2.81
CA SER A 125 7.83 -11.19 1.95
C SER A 125 9.29 -11.64 2.07
N ALA A 126 10.24 -10.71 2.25
CA ALA A 126 11.64 -11.07 2.47
C ALA A 126 11.86 -11.72 3.84
N ARG A 127 11.06 -11.36 4.86
CA ARG A 127 11.05 -12.07 6.16
C ARG A 127 10.40 -13.45 6.08
N ALA A 128 9.46 -13.66 5.16
CA ALA A 128 8.77 -14.93 4.97
C ALA A 128 9.65 -16.00 4.31
N ILE A 129 10.72 -15.62 3.61
CA ILE A 129 11.67 -16.55 2.96
C ILE A 129 12.92 -16.66 3.84
N THR A 130 13.00 -17.73 4.63
CA THR A 130 14.17 -18.05 5.43
C THR A 130 15.20 -18.84 4.62
N SER A 131 16.45 -18.94 5.10
CA SER A 131 17.46 -19.81 4.49
C SER A 131 17.01 -21.28 4.42
N ASP A 132 16.23 -21.73 5.40
CA ASP A 132 15.64 -23.08 5.40
C ASP A 132 14.63 -23.25 4.25
N ILE A 133 13.77 -22.25 4.02
CA ILE A 133 12.83 -22.27 2.89
C ILE A 133 13.59 -22.26 1.55
N LEU A 134 14.66 -21.48 1.43
CA LEU A 134 15.52 -21.50 0.23
C LEU A 134 16.19 -22.86 0.02
N CYS A 135 16.66 -23.51 1.07
CA CYS A 135 17.22 -24.86 1.01
C CYS A 135 16.17 -25.89 0.55
N LYS A 136 14.95 -25.81 1.08
CA LYS A 136 13.83 -26.68 0.66
C LYS A 136 13.46 -26.47 -0.81
N ILE A 137 13.42 -25.23 -1.28
CA ILE A 137 13.17 -24.91 -2.70
C ILE A 137 14.31 -25.48 -3.57
N TYR A 138 15.56 -25.32 -3.14
CA TYR A 138 16.71 -25.86 -3.85
C TYR A 138 16.60 -27.38 -4.02
N HIS A 139 16.39 -28.12 -2.92
CA HIS A 139 16.25 -29.58 -2.98
C HIS A 139 15.04 -30.02 -3.80
N HIS A 140 13.89 -29.34 -3.66
CA HIS A 140 12.70 -29.62 -4.45
C HIS A 140 12.98 -29.48 -5.95
N ASN A 141 13.64 -28.41 -6.38
CA ASN A 141 13.97 -28.19 -7.78
C ASN A 141 15.04 -29.17 -8.33
N HIS A 142 15.86 -29.76 -7.45
CA HIS A 142 16.89 -30.74 -7.83
C HIS A 142 16.38 -32.18 -7.86
N LEU A 143 15.11 -32.44 -7.58
CA LEU A 143 14.51 -33.76 -7.82
C LEU A 143 14.35 -33.97 -9.32
N GLU A 144 14.83 -35.09 -9.86
CA GLU A 144 14.80 -35.41 -11.29
C GLU A 144 13.38 -35.34 -11.89
N VAL A 145 12.37 -35.70 -11.09
CA VAL A 145 10.94 -35.62 -11.46
C VAL A 145 10.48 -34.19 -11.80
N ASN A 146 11.18 -33.16 -11.30
CA ASN A 146 10.83 -31.76 -11.46
C ASN A 146 11.64 -31.06 -12.58
N TRP A 147 12.55 -31.75 -13.26
CA TRP A 147 13.36 -31.16 -14.34
C TRP A 147 12.57 -30.97 -15.64
N ALA A 148 11.59 -31.84 -15.89
CA ALA A 148 10.71 -31.71 -17.05
C ALA A 148 9.64 -30.63 -16.78
N VAL A 149 9.55 -29.64 -17.66
CA VAL A 149 8.51 -28.59 -17.58
C VAL A 149 7.15 -29.24 -17.84
N GLN A 150 6.35 -29.40 -16.78
CA GLN A 150 4.99 -29.91 -16.88
C GLN A 150 4.00 -28.78 -17.15
N SER A 151 2.95 -29.03 -17.94
CA SER A 151 1.85 -28.09 -18.07
C SER A 151 1.18 -27.88 -16.71
N TYR A 152 0.91 -26.61 -16.36
CA TYR A 152 0.28 -26.26 -15.11
C TYR A 152 -1.03 -27.05 -14.91
N ARG A 153 -1.10 -27.79 -13.80
CA ARG A 153 -2.32 -28.46 -13.35
C ARG A 153 -2.64 -27.93 -11.95
N PRO A 154 -3.77 -27.26 -11.74
CA PRO A 154 -4.15 -26.79 -10.40
C PRO A 154 -4.31 -28.00 -9.48
N GLY A 155 -3.56 -28.02 -8.38
CA GLY A 155 -3.70 -29.05 -7.36
C GLY A 155 -5.01 -28.90 -6.60
N ILE A 156 -5.62 -30.02 -6.21
CA ILE A 156 -6.72 -30.04 -5.24
C ILE A 156 -6.11 -29.68 -3.87
N ARG A 157 -6.70 -28.73 -3.15
CA ARG A 157 -6.31 -28.46 -1.75
C ARG A 157 -6.44 -29.78 -0.99
N ARG A 158 -5.31 -30.36 -0.54
CA ARG A 158 -5.34 -31.55 0.31
C ARG A 158 -6.14 -31.19 1.58
N PRO A 159 -7.14 -31.99 1.98
CA PRO A 159 -7.67 -31.91 3.33
C PRO A 159 -6.50 -32.04 4.31
N LEU A 160 -6.48 -31.22 5.35
CA LEU A 160 -5.51 -31.39 6.43
C LEU A 160 -5.66 -32.81 7.01
N PRO A 161 -4.57 -33.57 7.23
CA PRO A 161 -4.65 -34.81 7.97
C PRO A 161 -5.17 -34.53 9.39
N ASP A 162 -5.97 -35.44 9.96
CA ASP A 162 -6.65 -35.25 11.25
C ASP A 162 -5.71 -34.87 12.40
N HIS A 163 -4.42 -35.21 12.31
CA HIS A 163 -3.39 -34.88 13.30
C HIS A 163 -2.92 -33.42 13.24
N ALA A 164 -3.32 -32.65 12.22
CA ALA A 164 -3.00 -31.23 12.09
C ALA A 164 -4.00 -30.31 12.82
N GLN A 165 -5.03 -30.88 13.47
CA GLN A 165 -6.04 -30.12 14.20
C GLN A 165 -5.49 -29.47 15.48
N GLU A 166 -4.41 -29.97 16.07
CA GLU A 166 -3.83 -29.39 17.30
C GLU A 166 -2.92 -28.18 17.07
N HIS A 167 -2.49 -27.93 15.83
CA HIS A 167 -1.60 -26.79 15.52
C HIS A 167 -2.12 -25.86 14.42
N SER A 168 -3.26 -26.16 13.81
CA SER A 168 -3.84 -25.26 12.79
C SER A 168 -4.75 -24.23 13.42
N ALA A 169 -4.19 -23.47 14.36
CA ALA A 169 -4.79 -22.24 14.79
C ALA A 169 -4.50 -21.18 13.69
N PRO A 170 -5.49 -20.35 13.30
CA PRO A 170 -5.38 -19.37 12.20
C PRO A 170 -4.22 -18.36 12.35
N ASP A 171 -3.57 -18.36 13.51
CA ASP A 171 -2.35 -17.67 13.91
C ASP A 171 -1.06 -18.17 13.21
N GLN A 172 -1.06 -19.31 12.52
CA GLN A 172 0.11 -19.79 11.76
C GLN A 172 0.33 -19.11 10.40
N TRP A 173 -0.60 -18.29 9.92
CA TRP A 173 -0.38 -17.45 8.72
C TRP A 173 0.57 -16.26 8.97
N GLY A 174 0.97 -16.00 10.22
CA GLY A 174 1.83 -14.88 10.59
C GLY A 174 3.34 -15.11 10.48
N GLY A 175 3.78 -16.33 10.13
CA GLY A 175 5.17 -16.74 10.36
C GLY A 175 5.49 -16.83 11.86
N GLY A 176 6.61 -17.47 12.20
CA GLY A 176 7.02 -17.65 13.60
C GLY A 176 7.12 -16.30 14.32
N ARG A 177 6.38 -16.13 15.43
CA ARG A 177 6.58 -14.99 16.34
C ARG A 177 8.00 -15.09 16.89
N ALA A 178 8.78 -14.02 16.73
CA ALA A 178 10.12 -13.93 17.27
C ALA A 178 10.10 -14.09 18.80
N ARG A 179 11.06 -14.84 19.32
CA ARG A 179 11.55 -14.70 20.69
C ARG A 179 12.62 -13.60 20.71
#